data_AF-A0AA43QFP5-F1
#
_entry.id   AF-A0AA43QFP5-F1
#
_cell.length_a   1.000
_cell.length_b   1.000
_cell.length_c   1.000
_cell.angle_alpha   90.00
_cell.angle_beta   90.00
_cell.angle_gamma   90.00
#
_symmetry.space_group_name_H-M   'P 1'
#
loop_
_entity.id
_entity.type
_entity.pdbx_description
1 polymer ?
#
loop_
_entity_poly.entity_id
_entity_poly.type
_entity_poly.pdbx_seq_one_letter_code
_entity_poly.pdbx_strand_id
1 'polypeptide(L)'
;MSGNTDNIHGWNPLYRDRDPYPLPGNNFDSFLFNHGRPGNFNYRLVAGTNVFDHQGHIVPQNILNIVLDPLMIAMSEACNNAGDVINFINNQIPARPWLQQVLDYVNDLQAPPIAAPETNFFNWGTPVIANNAANAETRVGGFFSIMTWNPVNICRAPVDAQRGNYPGNAVDVQVFTYLDANNLADPACLIAIQNVINNPNNAATIEAFLSACSATLAAQLIAGAGFYAFPWQINPLAPGVLIPA
;
A
#
# COMPACT_ATOMS: atom_id res chain seq x y z
N MET A 1 5.04 12.98 2.82
CA MET A 1 4.65 12.11 1.73
C MET A 1 4.45 10.77 2.38
N SER A 2 3.22 10.29 2.30
CA SER A 2 2.90 8.94 2.72
C SER A 2 3.66 7.95 1.84
N GLY A 3 4.13 6.85 2.41
CA GLY A 3 4.83 5.80 1.66
C GLY A 3 6.32 5.65 1.95
N ASN A 4 6.88 6.30 2.97
CA ASN A 4 8.30 6.14 3.33
C ASN A 4 8.63 4.84 4.09
N THR A 5 7.61 4.10 4.53
CA THR A 5 7.74 2.85 5.30
C THR A 5 7.06 1.70 4.55
N ASP A 6 7.69 1.28 3.45
CA ASP A 6 7.24 0.21 2.54
C ASP A 6 7.17 -1.18 3.18
N ASN A 7 7.99 -1.41 4.21
CA ASN A 7 8.07 -2.67 4.94
C ASN A 7 6.93 -2.91 5.94
N ILE A 8 6.01 -1.96 6.16
CA ILE A 8 4.93 -2.08 7.16
C ILE A 8 4.11 -3.35 6.93
N HIS A 9 3.76 -3.67 5.68
CA HIS A 9 2.99 -4.88 5.38
C HIS A 9 3.81 -6.15 5.50
N GLY A 10 5.14 -6.09 5.38
CA GLY A 10 6.01 -7.22 5.69
C GLY A 10 5.92 -7.71 7.14
N TRP A 11 5.34 -6.91 8.05
CA TRP A 11 5.06 -7.36 9.41
C TRP A 11 3.93 -8.37 9.51
N ASN A 12 3.00 -8.44 8.55
CA ASN A 12 2.01 -9.51 8.53
C ASN A 12 2.73 -10.84 8.20
N PRO A 13 2.65 -11.87 9.06
CA PRO A 13 3.31 -13.15 8.83
C PRO A 13 2.95 -13.85 7.52
N LEU A 14 1.79 -13.53 6.94
CA LEU A 14 1.36 -14.09 5.67
C LEU A 14 2.17 -13.51 4.52
N TYR A 15 2.66 -12.26 4.62
CA TYR A 15 3.40 -11.62 3.53
C TYR A 15 4.91 -11.91 3.52
N ARG A 16 5.38 -12.79 4.41
CA ARG A 16 6.80 -13.07 4.64
C ARG A 16 7.25 -14.26 3.82
N ASP A 17 8.43 -14.14 3.21
CA ASP A 17 9.14 -15.29 2.67
C ASP A 17 9.59 -16.20 3.82
N ARG A 18 8.99 -17.39 3.93
CA ARG A 18 9.25 -18.35 5.01
C ARG A 18 10.20 -19.49 4.60
N ASP A 19 10.66 -19.55 3.35
CA ASP A 19 11.47 -20.66 2.84
C ASP A 19 12.79 -20.17 2.19
N PRO A 20 13.97 -20.70 2.57
CA PRO A 20 15.22 -20.44 1.85
C PRO A 20 15.23 -20.93 0.39
N TYR A 21 14.26 -21.76 -0.03
CA TYR A 21 14.10 -22.23 -1.40
C TYR A 21 12.66 -21.98 -1.90
N PRO A 22 12.34 -20.74 -2.31
CA PRO A 22 10.97 -20.36 -2.66
C PRO A 22 10.47 -21.16 -3.87
N LEU A 23 9.38 -21.90 -3.68
CA LEU A 23 8.60 -22.42 -4.81
C LEU A 23 7.93 -21.23 -5.52
N PRO A 24 7.99 -21.14 -6.86
CA PRO A 24 7.30 -20.11 -7.60
C PRO A 24 5.80 -20.40 -7.54
N GLY A 25 5.01 -19.63 -6.78
CA GLY A 25 3.55 -19.82 -6.83
C GLY A 25 2.69 -19.07 -5.83
N ASN A 26 3.21 -18.57 -4.72
CA ASN A 26 2.36 -17.93 -3.72
C ASN A 26 2.48 -16.42 -3.79
N ASN A 27 1.36 -15.73 -4.05
CA ASN A 27 1.22 -14.26 -4.05
C ASN A 27 1.58 -13.62 -2.69
N PHE A 28 1.81 -14.44 -1.68
CA PHE A 28 2.02 -14.02 -0.30
C PHE A 28 3.50 -13.88 0.08
N ASP A 29 4.46 -14.37 -0.69
CA ASP A 29 5.87 -14.25 -0.28
C ASP A 29 6.49 -12.95 -0.81
N SER A 30 6.08 -11.82 -0.22
CA SER A 30 6.39 -10.47 -0.73
C SER A 30 7.59 -9.81 -0.07
N PHE A 31 7.87 -10.12 1.19
CA PHE A 31 8.96 -9.48 1.94
C PHE A 31 9.94 -10.50 2.47
N LEU A 32 11.23 -10.20 2.35
CA LEU A 32 12.27 -10.96 3.03
C LEU A 32 12.16 -10.73 4.55
N PHE A 33 12.64 -11.70 5.33
CA PHE A 33 12.65 -11.59 6.78
C PHE A 33 14.06 -11.73 7.32
N ASN A 34 14.51 -10.76 8.13
CA ASN A 34 15.86 -10.70 8.68
C ASN A 34 15.80 -10.40 10.19
N HIS A 35 16.40 -11.26 11.01
CA HIS A 35 16.44 -11.13 12.48
C HIS A 35 15.08 -10.81 13.15
N GLY A 36 14.01 -11.46 12.71
CA GLY A 36 12.69 -11.22 13.31
C GLY A 36 11.97 -9.98 12.76
N ARG A 37 12.48 -9.34 11.70
CA ARG A 37 11.88 -8.14 11.09
C ARG A 37 11.73 -8.30 9.57
N PRO A 38 10.68 -7.74 8.94
CA PRO A 38 10.64 -7.61 7.49
C PRO A 38 11.79 -6.74 7.03
N GLY A 39 12.54 -7.27 6.07
CA GLY A 39 13.52 -6.54 5.30
C GLY A 39 12.89 -5.96 4.04
N ASN A 40 13.64 -5.96 2.96
CA ASN A 40 13.17 -5.42 1.68
C ASN A 40 12.17 -6.35 1.01
N PHE A 41 11.44 -5.79 0.05
CA PHE A 41 10.65 -6.56 -0.89
C PHE A 41 11.50 -7.62 -1.60
N ASN A 42 10.93 -8.81 -1.76
CA ASN A 42 11.56 -9.93 -2.43
C ASN A 42 11.37 -9.81 -3.95
N TYR A 43 12.38 -9.25 -4.62
CA TYR A 43 12.42 -9.07 -6.07
C TYR A 43 12.58 -10.42 -6.80
N ARG A 44 11.74 -10.66 -7.80
CA ARG A 44 11.73 -11.88 -8.62
C ARG A 44 11.94 -11.54 -10.08
N LEU A 45 12.63 -12.41 -10.82
CA LEU A 45 12.75 -12.26 -12.26
C LEU A 45 11.37 -12.44 -12.90
N VAL A 46 11.01 -11.49 -13.74
CA VAL A 46 9.83 -11.57 -14.60
C VAL A 46 10.06 -12.68 -15.62
N ALA A 47 9.16 -13.65 -15.66
CA ALA A 47 9.30 -14.87 -16.45
C ALA A 47 9.63 -14.55 -17.92
N GLY A 48 10.65 -15.24 -18.46
CA GLY A 48 11.09 -15.03 -19.85
C GLY A 48 11.91 -13.76 -20.10
N THR A 49 12.30 -13.03 -19.04
CA THR A 49 13.11 -11.80 -19.14
C THR A 49 14.26 -11.79 -18.13
N ASN A 50 15.18 -10.84 -18.26
CA ASN A 50 16.22 -10.54 -17.27
C ASN A 50 15.84 -9.34 -16.37
N VAL A 51 14.56 -8.99 -16.33
CA VAL A 51 14.04 -7.84 -15.57
C VAL A 51 13.51 -8.35 -14.24
N PHE A 52 13.89 -7.69 -13.14
CA PHE A 52 13.29 -7.93 -11.84
C PHE A 52 11.96 -7.17 -11.71
N ASP A 53 10.98 -7.80 -11.07
CA ASP A 53 9.80 -7.09 -10.59
C ASP A 53 10.18 -6.12 -9.45
N HIS A 54 9.24 -5.28 -9.05
CA HIS A 54 9.25 -4.44 -7.85
C HIS A 54 7.82 -4.26 -7.35
N GLN A 55 7.66 -3.53 -6.25
CA GLN A 55 6.35 -3.10 -5.75
C GLN A 55 5.80 -1.97 -6.63
N GLY A 56 4.89 -2.32 -7.54
CA GLY A 56 4.15 -1.36 -8.36
C GLY A 56 2.84 -0.95 -7.68
N HIS A 57 2.56 0.35 -7.65
CA HIS A 57 1.26 0.85 -7.19
C HIS A 57 0.26 0.79 -8.34
N ILE A 58 -0.96 0.30 -8.07
CA ILE A 58 -2.07 0.38 -9.01
C ILE A 58 -2.59 1.82 -9.04
N VAL A 59 -2.95 2.36 -7.86
CA VAL A 59 -3.20 3.80 -7.66
C VAL A 59 -1.93 4.42 -7.07
N PRO A 60 -1.23 5.31 -7.82
CA PRO A 60 0.08 5.82 -7.43
C PRO A 60 0.00 6.80 -6.26
N GLN A 61 1.13 6.93 -5.55
CA GLN A 61 1.22 7.74 -4.33
C GLN A 61 0.83 9.20 -4.55
N ASN A 62 1.22 9.80 -5.69
CA ASN A 62 0.89 11.20 -6.00
C ASN A 62 -0.63 11.46 -6.02
N ILE A 63 -1.44 10.48 -6.44
CA ILE A 63 -2.91 10.56 -6.39
C ILE A 63 -3.37 10.43 -4.94
N LEU A 64 -2.90 9.42 -4.21
CA LEU A 64 -3.30 9.20 -2.81
C LEU A 64 -2.95 10.40 -1.92
N ASN A 65 -1.79 11.02 -2.15
CA ASN A 65 -1.28 12.14 -1.37
C ASN A 65 -2.14 13.41 -1.47
N ILE A 66 -3.04 13.53 -2.45
CA ILE A 66 -4.06 14.59 -2.48
C ILE A 66 -4.91 14.57 -1.19
N VAL A 67 -5.16 13.38 -0.65
CA VAL A 67 -5.88 13.16 0.61
C VAL A 67 -4.94 12.90 1.78
N LEU A 68 -3.92 12.06 1.61
CA LEU A 68 -3.10 11.59 2.72
C LEU A 68 -2.18 12.68 3.31
N ASP A 69 -1.56 13.52 2.48
CA ASP A 69 -0.60 14.53 2.96
C ASP A 69 -1.25 15.58 3.89
N PRO A 70 -2.42 16.18 3.56
CA PRO A 70 -3.10 17.10 4.47
C PRO A 70 -3.50 16.47 5.82
N LEU A 71 -4.03 15.24 5.80
CA LEU A 71 -4.43 14.54 7.02
C LEU A 71 -3.25 14.20 7.91
N MET A 72 -2.13 13.81 7.31
CA MET A 72 -0.90 13.47 8.01
C MET A 72 -0.29 14.69 8.70
N ILE A 73 -0.27 15.85 8.03
CA ILE A 73 0.14 17.11 8.65
C ILE A 73 -0.82 17.45 9.80
N ALA A 74 -2.13 17.39 9.58
CA ALA A 74 -3.12 17.71 10.60
C ALA A 74 -3.05 16.76 11.81
N MET A 75 -2.86 15.46 11.58
CA MET A 75 -2.72 14.46 12.63
C MET A 75 -1.42 14.65 13.40
N SER A 76 -0.31 14.95 12.72
CA SER A 76 0.92 15.39 13.36
C SER A 76 0.61 16.58 14.27
N GLU A 77 0.11 17.69 13.76
CA GLU A 77 -0.14 18.89 14.56
C GLU A 77 -1.07 18.67 15.77
N ALA A 78 -2.12 17.87 15.60
CA ALA A 78 -3.15 17.69 16.60
C ALA A 78 -2.82 16.62 17.67
N CYS A 79 -1.94 15.65 17.37
CA CYS A 79 -1.79 14.47 18.23
C CYS A 79 -0.45 14.44 18.98
N ASN A 80 -0.52 14.26 20.30
CA ASN A 80 0.64 14.11 21.18
C ASN A 80 0.59 12.82 22.03
N ASN A 81 -0.51 12.09 21.96
CA ASN A 81 -0.70 10.80 22.61
C ASN A 81 -1.78 9.98 21.87
N ALA A 82 -1.94 8.71 22.24
CA ALA A 82 -2.91 7.82 21.61
C ALA A 82 -4.37 8.28 21.74
N GLY A 83 -4.73 8.96 22.84
CA GLY A 83 -6.06 9.53 23.03
C GLY A 83 -6.36 10.66 22.03
N ASP A 84 -5.37 11.49 21.71
CA ASP A 84 -5.51 12.54 20.70
C ASP A 84 -5.77 11.96 19.31
N VAL A 85 -5.17 10.81 18.98
CA VAL A 85 -5.40 10.12 17.69
C VAL A 85 -6.83 9.65 17.58
N ILE A 86 -7.35 9.00 18.63
CA ILE A 86 -8.75 8.56 18.69
C ILE A 86 -9.68 9.78 18.54
N ASN A 87 -9.39 10.87 19.24
CA ASN A 87 -10.17 12.10 19.13
C ASN A 87 -10.09 12.72 17.72
N PHE A 88 -8.91 12.73 17.11
CA PHE A 88 -8.70 13.22 15.75
C PHE A 88 -9.57 12.44 14.76
N ILE A 89 -9.57 11.11 14.85
CA ILE A 89 -10.37 10.23 13.97
C ILE A 89 -11.87 10.47 14.17
N ASN A 90 -12.33 10.51 15.41
CA ASN A 90 -13.75 10.70 15.74
C ASN A 90 -14.30 12.08 15.33
N ASN A 91 -13.43 13.10 15.28
CA ASN A 91 -13.81 14.48 14.97
C ASN A 91 -13.68 14.84 13.48
N GLN A 92 -13.39 13.88 12.60
CA GLN A 92 -13.29 14.16 11.17
C GLN A 92 -14.65 14.55 10.57
N ILE A 93 -14.63 15.63 9.78
CA ILE A 93 -15.80 16.12 9.02
C ILE A 93 -15.39 16.28 7.54
N PRO A 94 -15.98 15.51 6.60
CA PRO A 94 -16.89 14.40 6.85
C PRO A 94 -16.20 13.25 7.60
N ALA A 95 -17.01 12.36 8.19
CA ALA A 95 -16.49 11.17 8.87
C ALA A 95 -15.65 10.31 7.90
N ARG A 96 -14.53 9.77 8.40
CA ARG A 96 -13.56 8.98 7.63
C ARG A 96 -13.34 7.62 8.31
N PRO A 97 -14.26 6.65 8.16
CA PRO A 97 -14.19 5.35 8.84
C PRO A 97 -12.90 4.57 8.57
N TRP A 98 -12.29 4.80 7.40
CA TRP A 98 -11.03 4.16 7.01
C TRP A 98 -9.87 4.47 7.97
N LEU A 99 -9.85 5.66 8.60
CA LEU A 99 -8.83 5.99 9.59
C LEU A 99 -8.94 5.07 10.82
N GLN A 100 -10.16 4.76 11.26
CA GLN A 100 -10.37 3.82 12.35
C GLN A 100 -9.93 2.41 11.97
N GLN A 101 -10.21 1.97 10.74
CA GLN A 101 -9.77 0.66 10.25
C GLN A 101 -8.24 0.54 10.18
N VAL A 102 -7.53 1.63 9.84
CA VAL A 102 -6.06 1.69 9.92
C VAL A 102 -5.58 1.62 11.36
N LEU A 103 -6.21 2.36 12.29
CA LEU A 103 -5.87 2.30 13.71
C LEU A 103 -6.09 0.89 14.30
N ASP A 104 -7.19 0.23 13.94
CA ASP A 104 -7.47 -1.13 14.38
C ASP A 104 -6.42 -2.10 13.84
N TYR A 105 -6.08 -2.00 12.55
CA TYR A 105 -5.01 -2.79 11.93
C TYR A 105 -3.64 -2.60 12.63
N VAL A 106 -3.30 -1.35 12.98
CA VAL A 106 -2.09 -1.02 13.75
C VAL A 106 -2.08 -1.74 15.10
N ASN A 107 -3.19 -1.69 15.83
CA ASN A 107 -3.31 -2.33 17.14
C ASN A 107 -3.21 -3.86 17.03
N ASP A 108 -3.78 -4.45 15.99
CA ASP A 108 -3.70 -5.89 15.75
C ASP A 108 -2.28 -6.34 15.35
N LEU A 109 -1.53 -5.53 14.61
CA LEU A 109 -0.11 -5.80 14.32
C LEU A 109 0.76 -5.81 15.60
N GLN A 110 0.39 -5.01 16.60
CA GLN A 110 1.06 -4.94 17.91
C GLN A 110 0.73 -6.13 18.82
N ALA A 111 -0.43 -6.76 18.62
CA ALA A 111 -0.89 -7.86 19.45
C ALA A 111 -0.19 -9.20 19.08
N PRO A 112 -0.03 -10.13 20.05
CA PRO A 112 0.31 -11.50 19.74
C PRO A 112 -0.74 -12.12 18.78
N PRO A 113 -0.32 -12.96 17.81
CA PRO A 113 1.02 -13.54 17.64
C PRO A 113 1.97 -12.72 16.75
N ILE A 114 1.54 -11.59 16.19
CA ILE A 114 2.35 -10.78 15.26
C ILE A 114 3.41 -10.00 16.03
N ALA A 115 2.99 -9.25 17.07
CA ALA A 115 3.85 -8.50 17.99
C ALA A 115 4.96 -7.69 17.30
N ALA A 116 4.59 -6.91 16.27
CA ALA A 116 5.55 -6.17 15.46
C ALA A 116 6.29 -5.07 16.29
N PRO A 117 7.63 -5.13 16.45
CA PRO A 117 8.42 -4.30 17.34
C PRO A 117 8.63 -2.83 16.90
N GLU A 118 8.42 -2.48 15.63
CA GLU A 118 8.62 -1.11 15.12
C GLU A 118 7.35 -0.23 15.20
N THR A 119 6.30 -0.74 15.83
CA THR A 119 4.94 -0.20 15.72
C THR A 119 4.60 0.86 16.76
N ASN A 120 5.55 1.56 17.37
CA ASN A 120 5.20 2.87 17.91
C ASN A 120 4.94 3.80 16.70
N PHE A 121 3.82 3.58 16.01
CA PHE A 121 3.33 4.31 14.85
C PHE A 121 3.13 5.79 15.16
N PHE A 122 3.34 6.22 16.40
CA PHE A 122 3.52 7.62 16.71
C PHE A 122 4.81 7.81 17.48
N ASN A 123 5.72 8.59 16.92
CA ASN A 123 6.93 9.00 17.60
C ASN A 123 6.65 10.28 18.39
N TRP A 124 6.06 10.12 19.57
CA TRP A 124 5.68 11.23 20.46
C TRP A 124 6.87 12.10 20.89
N GLY A 125 8.09 11.57 20.85
CA GLY A 125 9.32 12.32 21.15
C GLY A 125 9.79 13.22 20.00
N THR A 126 9.20 13.09 18.80
CA THR A 126 9.50 13.98 17.67
C THR A 126 8.71 15.28 17.78
N PRO A 127 9.34 16.46 17.66
CA PRO A 127 8.65 17.74 17.68
C PRO A 127 7.53 17.84 16.64
N VAL A 128 6.57 18.72 16.88
CA VAL A 128 5.49 18.98 15.91
C VAL A 128 6.05 19.39 14.56
N ILE A 129 5.56 18.71 13.52
CA ILE A 129 5.92 19.01 12.14
C ILE A 129 4.69 19.57 11.45
N ALA A 130 4.76 20.85 11.15
CA ALA A 130 3.76 21.61 10.41
C ALA A 130 4.21 21.80 8.96
N ASN A 131 3.27 21.84 8.01
CA ASN A 131 3.50 22.17 6.60
C ASN A 131 4.57 21.32 5.87
N ASN A 132 4.92 20.14 6.40
CA ASN A 132 5.89 19.23 5.78
C ASN A 132 5.42 17.80 5.94
N ALA A 133 4.71 17.30 4.92
CA ALA A 133 4.20 15.95 4.93
C ALA A 133 5.34 14.90 4.99
N ALA A 134 6.48 15.12 4.33
CA ALA A 134 7.57 14.12 4.31
C ALA A 134 8.06 13.79 5.72
N ASN A 135 8.21 14.83 6.54
CA ASN A 135 8.62 14.68 7.92
C ASN A 135 7.43 14.30 8.83
N ALA A 136 6.22 14.79 8.53
CA ALA A 136 5.02 14.48 9.32
C ALA A 136 4.74 12.96 9.34
N GLU A 137 4.94 12.26 8.21
CA GLU A 137 4.76 10.80 8.12
C GLU A 137 5.64 10.05 9.13
N THR A 138 6.90 10.49 9.27
CA THR A 138 7.84 9.91 10.23
C THR A 138 7.37 10.10 11.67
N ARG A 139 6.74 11.23 11.98
CA ARG A 139 6.19 11.50 13.31
C ARG A 139 4.91 10.72 13.60
N VAL A 140 4.04 10.59 12.61
CA VAL A 140 2.87 9.67 12.65
C VAL A 140 3.25 8.24 12.23
N GLY A 141 4.55 7.91 12.35
CA GLY A 141 5.13 6.57 12.34
C GLY A 141 4.65 5.63 11.25
N GLY A 142 4.36 6.15 10.05
CA GLY A 142 3.94 5.33 8.92
C GLY A 142 2.43 4.99 8.89
N PHE A 143 1.60 5.64 9.72
CA PHE A 143 0.16 5.40 9.78
C PHE A 143 -0.51 5.49 8.41
N PHE A 144 -0.21 6.52 7.62
CA PHE A 144 -0.81 6.69 6.29
C PHE A 144 -0.16 5.79 5.23
N SER A 145 1.11 5.43 5.44
CA SER A 145 1.83 4.46 4.60
C SER A 145 1.16 3.08 4.57
N ILE A 146 0.35 2.71 5.56
CA ILE A 146 -0.49 1.50 5.53
C ILE A 146 -1.42 1.52 4.32
N MET A 147 -2.02 2.66 4.02
CA MET A 147 -2.90 2.81 2.86
C MET A 147 -2.14 2.91 1.56
N THR A 148 -1.02 3.63 1.56
CA THR A 148 -0.15 3.76 0.37
C THR A 148 0.34 2.40 -0.11
N TRP A 149 0.83 1.57 0.82
CA TRP A 149 1.39 0.25 0.55
C TRP A 149 0.39 -0.89 0.71
N ASN A 150 -0.91 -0.60 0.87
CA ASN A 150 -1.93 -1.61 1.11
C ASN A 150 -1.83 -2.71 0.04
N PRO A 151 -1.67 -4.00 0.41
CA PRO A 151 -1.46 -5.11 -0.52
C PRO A 151 -2.43 -5.16 -1.69
N VAL A 152 -3.71 -4.77 -1.49
CA VAL A 152 -4.71 -4.75 -2.58
C VAL A 152 -4.53 -3.60 -3.57
N ASN A 153 -3.66 -2.63 -3.28
CA ASN A 153 -3.20 -1.57 -4.18
C ASN A 153 -1.81 -1.86 -4.77
N ILE A 154 -1.16 -2.97 -4.40
CA ILE A 154 0.20 -3.30 -4.81
C ILE A 154 0.19 -4.51 -5.75
N CYS A 155 1.03 -4.43 -6.77
CA CYS A 155 1.31 -5.53 -7.66
C CYS A 155 2.81 -5.75 -7.86
N ARG A 156 3.16 -6.95 -8.33
CA ARG A 156 4.49 -7.31 -8.81
C ARG A 156 4.60 -6.90 -10.27
N ALA A 157 5.22 -5.76 -10.51
CA ALA A 157 5.41 -5.22 -11.85
C ALA A 157 6.90 -5.02 -12.16
N PRO A 158 7.35 -5.12 -13.43
CA PRO A 158 8.62 -4.54 -13.86
C PRO A 158 8.65 -3.05 -13.53
N VAL A 159 9.83 -2.46 -13.36
CA VAL A 159 9.91 -1.01 -13.11
C VAL A 159 9.32 -0.22 -14.26
N ASP A 160 8.73 0.93 -13.96
CA ASP A 160 8.03 1.78 -14.92
C ASP A 160 8.81 1.97 -16.23
N ALA A 161 10.13 2.15 -16.16
CA ALA A 161 11.00 2.28 -17.34
C ALA A 161 10.95 1.08 -18.30
N GLN A 162 10.78 -0.14 -17.78
CA GLN A 162 10.59 -1.37 -18.58
C GLN A 162 9.14 -1.58 -19.03
N ARG A 163 8.25 -0.69 -18.63
CA ARG A 163 6.83 -0.68 -19.00
C ARG A 163 6.48 0.53 -19.87
N GLY A 164 7.47 1.26 -20.38
CA GLY A 164 7.25 2.48 -21.17
C GLY A 164 6.87 3.69 -20.32
N ASN A 165 7.37 3.75 -19.08
CA ASN A 165 7.05 4.72 -18.02
C ASN A 165 5.60 4.65 -17.52
N TYR A 166 5.00 3.45 -17.56
CA TYR A 166 3.68 3.19 -16.99
C TYR A 166 3.79 2.60 -15.57
N PRO A 167 2.89 2.98 -14.65
CA PRO A 167 1.81 3.96 -14.87
C PRO A 167 2.28 5.41 -14.64
N GLY A 168 3.53 5.61 -14.20
CA GLY A 168 4.09 6.92 -13.90
C GLY A 168 3.29 7.62 -12.80
N ASN A 169 2.62 8.71 -13.18
CA ASN A 169 1.81 9.53 -12.27
C ASN A 169 0.29 9.28 -12.39
N ALA A 170 -0.13 8.25 -13.12
CA ALA A 170 -1.53 7.88 -13.34
C ALA A 170 -1.84 6.51 -12.74
N VAL A 171 -3.12 6.12 -12.72
CA VAL A 171 -3.53 4.76 -12.34
C VAL A 171 -3.01 3.75 -13.38
N ASP A 172 -2.58 2.59 -12.92
CA ASP A 172 -2.18 1.46 -13.76
C ASP A 172 -3.37 0.78 -14.42
N VAL A 173 -3.86 1.38 -15.50
CA VAL A 173 -5.02 0.89 -16.25
C VAL A 173 -4.79 -0.52 -16.84
N GLN A 174 -3.55 -0.91 -17.14
CA GLN A 174 -3.25 -2.23 -17.67
C GLN A 174 -3.44 -3.31 -16.59
N VAL A 175 -2.88 -3.06 -15.41
CA VAL A 175 -3.05 -3.94 -14.25
C VAL A 175 -4.51 -3.97 -13.82
N PHE A 176 -5.17 -2.81 -13.72
CA PHE A 176 -6.58 -2.73 -13.37
C PHE A 176 -7.45 -3.56 -14.33
N THR A 177 -7.29 -3.37 -15.64
CA THR A 177 -8.07 -4.11 -16.65
C THR A 177 -7.86 -5.62 -16.52
N TYR A 178 -6.63 -6.05 -16.25
CA TYR A 178 -6.34 -7.47 -16.05
C TYR A 178 -7.02 -8.02 -14.78
N LEU A 179 -6.93 -7.29 -13.66
CA LEU A 179 -7.55 -7.70 -12.40
C LEU A 179 -9.08 -7.77 -12.50
N ASP A 180 -9.69 -6.80 -13.17
CA ASP A 180 -11.14 -6.73 -13.39
C ASP A 180 -11.63 -7.87 -14.29
N ALA A 181 -10.98 -8.06 -15.45
CA ALA A 181 -11.35 -9.11 -16.40
C ALA A 181 -11.24 -10.53 -15.83
N ASN A 182 -10.35 -10.75 -14.86
CA ASN A 182 -10.10 -12.06 -14.25
C ASN A 182 -10.70 -12.21 -12.85
N ASN A 183 -11.40 -11.19 -12.32
CA ASN A 183 -11.98 -11.17 -10.97
C ASN A 183 -10.96 -11.58 -9.88
N LEU A 184 -9.75 -11.00 -9.94
CA LEU A 184 -8.61 -11.36 -9.08
C LEU A 184 -8.41 -10.44 -7.87
N ALA A 185 -9.22 -9.39 -7.74
CA ALA A 185 -9.12 -8.40 -6.68
C ALA A 185 -10.46 -8.23 -5.95
N ASP A 186 -10.43 -7.55 -4.80
CA ASP A 186 -11.64 -7.21 -4.07
C ASP A 186 -12.59 -6.36 -4.95
N PRO A 187 -13.86 -6.76 -5.13
CA PRO A 187 -14.77 -6.05 -6.02
C PRO A 187 -15.02 -4.58 -5.63
N ALA A 188 -15.05 -4.27 -4.33
CA ALA A 188 -15.23 -2.89 -3.88
C ALA A 188 -14.00 -2.04 -4.18
N CYS A 189 -12.79 -2.59 -4.00
CA CYS A 189 -11.56 -1.93 -4.45
C CYS A 189 -11.55 -1.71 -5.97
N LEU A 190 -11.93 -2.70 -6.79
CA LEU A 190 -11.98 -2.53 -8.25
C LEU A 190 -12.91 -1.41 -8.68
N ILE A 191 -14.13 -1.36 -8.13
CA ILE A 191 -15.08 -0.27 -8.38
C ILE A 191 -14.47 1.09 -7.99
N ALA A 192 -13.79 1.16 -6.83
CA ALA A 192 -13.19 2.40 -6.38
C ALA A 192 -12.00 2.83 -7.25
N ILE A 193 -11.16 1.89 -7.69
CA ILE A 193 -10.06 2.15 -8.64
C ILE A 193 -10.63 2.69 -9.97
N GLN A 194 -11.70 2.08 -10.49
CA GLN A 194 -12.37 2.55 -11.70
C GLN A 194 -12.88 3.99 -11.55
N ASN A 195 -13.39 4.36 -10.37
CA ASN A 195 -13.80 5.73 -10.11
C ASN A 195 -12.59 6.68 -10.09
N VAL A 196 -11.46 6.28 -9.49
CA VAL A 196 -10.21 7.07 -9.50
C VAL A 196 -9.67 7.25 -10.92
N ILE A 197 -9.74 6.22 -11.78
CA ILE A 197 -9.39 6.33 -13.21
C ILE A 197 -10.21 7.46 -13.87
N ASN A 198 -11.50 7.51 -13.58
CA ASN A 198 -12.40 8.52 -14.16
C ASN A 198 -12.22 9.92 -13.56
N ASN A 199 -11.77 10.01 -12.30
CA ASN A 199 -11.66 11.28 -11.55
C ASN A 199 -10.39 11.34 -10.67
N PRO A 200 -9.18 11.31 -11.24
CA PRO A 200 -7.93 11.06 -10.50
C PRO A 200 -7.52 12.18 -9.53
N ASN A 201 -8.09 13.38 -9.66
CA ASN A 201 -7.81 14.52 -8.79
C ASN A 201 -8.97 14.85 -7.83
N ASN A 202 -10.01 14.02 -7.80
CA ASN A 202 -11.19 14.27 -6.97
C ASN A 202 -10.99 13.65 -5.58
N ALA A 203 -10.90 14.50 -4.56
CA ALA A 203 -10.68 14.06 -3.18
C ALA A 203 -11.72 13.03 -2.72
N ALA A 204 -13.02 13.25 -2.99
CA ALA A 204 -14.08 12.32 -2.58
C ALA A 204 -13.95 10.94 -3.24
N THR A 205 -13.47 10.90 -4.48
CA THR A 205 -13.20 9.65 -5.20
C THR A 205 -12.03 8.90 -4.58
N ILE A 206 -10.98 9.63 -4.20
CA ILE A 206 -9.80 9.08 -3.52
C ILE A 206 -10.19 8.59 -2.11
N GLU A 207 -11.03 9.32 -1.37
CA GLU A 207 -11.60 8.85 -0.09
C GLU A 207 -12.37 7.55 -0.25
N ALA A 208 -13.18 7.42 -1.31
CA ALA A 208 -13.94 6.22 -1.57
C ALA A 208 -13.01 5.02 -1.83
N PHE A 209 -11.91 5.23 -2.54
CA PHE A 209 -10.84 4.25 -2.70
C PHE A 209 -10.20 3.86 -1.37
N LEU A 210 -9.80 4.85 -0.57
CA LEU A 210 -9.21 4.59 0.76
C LEU A 210 -10.17 3.80 1.64
N SER A 211 -11.47 4.13 1.63
CA SER A 211 -12.51 3.43 2.38
C SER A 211 -12.77 2.01 1.89
N ALA A 212 -12.79 1.78 0.57
CA ALA A 212 -12.99 0.44 0.03
C ALA A 212 -11.81 -0.49 0.40
N CYS A 213 -10.59 0.00 0.23
CA CYS A 213 -9.41 -0.86 0.41
C CYS A 213 -8.95 -1.00 1.86
N SER A 214 -9.23 -0.04 2.73
CA SER A 214 -9.03 -0.19 4.18
C SER A 214 -9.95 -1.24 4.81
N ALA A 215 -11.16 -1.44 4.26
CA ALA A 215 -12.09 -2.47 4.74
C ALA A 215 -11.51 -3.91 4.63
N THR A 216 -10.49 -4.10 3.80
CA THR A 216 -9.83 -5.41 3.64
C THR A 216 -8.73 -5.68 4.67
N LEU A 217 -8.24 -4.66 5.40
CA LEU A 217 -7.07 -4.75 6.29
C LEU A 217 -7.20 -5.84 7.37
N ALA A 218 -8.36 -5.93 8.02
CA ALA A 218 -8.59 -6.96 9.04
C ALA A 218 -8.56 -8.38 8.44
N ALA A 219 -9.20 -8.59 7.30
CA ALA A 219 -9.19 -9.88 6.61
C ALA A 219 -7.79 -10.25 6.09
N GLN A 220 -7.00 -9.25 5.67
CA GLN A 220 -5.63 -9.43 5.24
C GLN A 220 -4.72 -9.98 6.35
N LEU A 221 -4.93 -9.61 7.61
CA LEU A 221 -4.17 -10.18 8.74
C LEU A 221 -4.43 -11.69 8.93
N ILE A 222 -5.62 -12.16 8.53
CA ILE A 222 -6.08 -13.52 8.77
C ILE A 222 -5.75 -14.44 7.60
N ALA A 223 -6.03 -14.00 6.37
CA ALA A 223 -5.96 -14.82 5.16
C ALA A 223 -4.98 -14.29 4.10
N GLY A 224 -4.52 -13.05 4.25
CA GLY A 224 -3.77 -12.34 3.23
C GLY A 224 -4.66 -11.97 2.05
N ALA A 225 -4.35 -10.86 1.38
CA ALA A 225 -4.90 -10.53 0.06
C ALA A 225 -3.93 -9.62 -0.71
N GLY A 226 -4.09 -9.49 -2.02
CA GLY A 226 -3.31 -8.55 -2.82
C GLY A 226 -1.93 -9.09 -3.27
N PHE A 227 -0.96 -8.17 -3.45
CA PHE A 227 0.37 -8.44 -4.02
C PHE A 227 0.30 -9.23 -5.33
N TYR A 228 -0.53 -8.74 -6.26
CA TYR A 228 -0.85 -9.46 -7.48
C TYR A 228 0.37 -9.69 -8.36
N ALA A 229 0.61 -10.94 -8.77
CA ALA A 229 1.59 -11.28 -9.79
C ALA A 229 0.89 -11.49 -11.14
N PHE A 230 1.51 -10.99 -12.20
CA PHE A 230 0.99 -11.13 -13.56
C PHE A 230 1.98 -11.89 -14.44
N PRO A 231 1.49 -12.70 -15.39
CA PRO A 231 2.32 -13.13 -16.49
C PRO A 231 2.64 -11.88 -17.32
N TRP A 232 3.87 -11.42 -17.30
CA TRP A 232 4.29 -10.29 -18.13
C TRP A 232 4.80 -10.81 -19.48
N GLN A 233 4.49 -10.10 -20.56
CA GLN A 233 4.98 -10.41 -21.91
C GLN A 233 5.56 -9.18 -22.58
N ILE A 234 6.41 -9.43 -23.59
CA ILE A 234 6.92 -8.37 -24.47
C ILE A 234 5.75 -7.80 -25.26
N ASN A 235 5.62 -6.48 -25.26
CA ASN A 235 4.65 -5.79 -26.10
C ASN A 235 5.06 -5.94 -27.58
N PRO A 236 4.26 -6.62 -28.41
CA PRO A 236 4.59 -6.84 -29.83
C PRO A 236 4.63 -5.54 -30.63
N LEU A 237 4.01 -4.47 -30.13
CA LEU A 237 3.96 -3.15 -30.78
C LEU A 237 5.04 -2.19 -30.27
N ALA A 238 5.76 -2.55 -29.20
CA ALA A 238 6.81 -1.72 -28.59
C ALA A 238 7.95 -2.59 -28.03
N PRO A 239 9.00 -2.87 -28.83
CA PRO A 239 10.13 -3.68 -28.40
C PRO A 239 10.78 -3.14 -27.10
N GLY A 240 10.97 -4.02 -26.12
CA GLY A 240 11.55 -3.66 -24.82
C GLY A 240 10.54 -3.17 -23.77
N VAL A 241 9.26 -3.04 -24.12
CA VAL A 241 8.17 -2.73 -23.17
C VAL A 241 7.48 -4.02 -22.73
N LEU A 242 7.23 -4.15 -21.43
CA LEU A 242 6.48 -5.26 -20.84
C LEU A 242 5.04 -4.85 -20.50
N ILE A 243 4.10 -5.75 -20.77
CA ILE A 243 2.67 -5.60 -20.45
C ILE A 243 2.13 -6.87 -19.78
N PRO A 244 1.06 -6.78 -18.97
CA PRO A 244 0.37 -7.99 -18.50
C PRO A 244 -0.16 -8.80 -19.70
N ALA A 245 -0.06 -10.12 -19.62
CA ALA A 245 -0.42 -11.09 -20.65
C ALA A 245 -1.78 -11.74 -20.40
#